data_AF-A0A8J6SZ04-F1
#
_entry.id   AF-A0A8J6SZ04-F1
#
_cell.length_a   1.000
_cell.length_b   1.000
_cell.length_c   1.000
_cell.angle_alpha   90.00
_cell.angle_beta   90.00
_cell.angle_gamma   90.00
#
_symmetry.space_group_name_H-M   'P 1'
#
loop_
_entity.id
_entity.type
_entity.pdbx_description
1 polymer ?
#
loop_
_entity_poly.entity_id
_entity_poly.type
_entity_poly.pdbx_seq_one_letter_code
_entity_poly.pdbx_strand_id
1 'polypeptide(L)'
;MPNEEIQPDPVEMSQSMFEDYDMPGKHTVLICPECGGTLWEIRRDSLINLQCHVGHAYSLESFLEDQAEEVERNLWKTLRTLKDRAEIFRQLAAEHARQGNLVAAQQLEVQIENALQRAKLLCQVLQIGELKPDPELLFPS
;
A
#
# COMPACT_ATOMS: atom_id res chain seq x y z
N MET A 1 -43.57 22.82 43.57
CA MET A 1 -43.44 21.86 42.46
C MET A 1 -41.98 21.90 42.04
N PRO A 2 -41.16 20.88 42.34
CA PRO A 2 -39.77 20.85 41.92
C PRO A 2 -39.73 20.59 40.42
N ASN A 3 -38.93 21.37 39.70
CA ASN A 3 -38.66 21.18 38.29
C ASN A 3 -37.65 20.03 38.18
N GLU A 4 -38.12 18.83 37.79
CA GLU A 4 -37.24 17.70 37.48
C GLU A 4 -36.46 18.04 36.21
N GLU A 5 -35.20 18.42 36.37
CA GLU A 5 -34.22 18.46 35.30
C GLU A 5 -34.00 17.04 34.80
N ILE A 6 -34.60 16.71 33.66
CA ILE A 6 -34.36 15.45 32.94
C ILE A 6 -32.90 15.49 32.49
N GLN A 7 -32.03 14.81 33.22
CA GLN A 7 -30.66 14.53 32.76
C GLN A 7 -30.75 13.49 31.64
N PRO A 8 -30.22 13.77 30.44
CA PRO A 8 -30.29 12.82 29.34
C PRO A 8 -29.46 11.56 29.65
N ASP A 9 -29.96 10.41 29.21
CA ASP A 9 -29.40 9.07 29.45
C ASP A 9 -28.02 8.94 28.77
N PRO A 10 -26.97 8.43 29.47
CA PRO A 10 -25.63 8.26 28.91
C PRO A 10 -25.57 7.35 27.67
N VAL A 11 -26.60 6.53 27.39
CA VAL A 11 -26.65 5.70 26.18
C VAL A 11 -26.95 6.55 24.93
N GLU A 12 -27.78 7.58 25.02
CA GLU A 12 -28.09 8.50 23.89
C GLU A 12 -26.91 9.40 23.52
N MET A 13 -26.01 9.65 24.48
CA MET A 13 -24.80 10.44 24.29
C MET A 13 -23.71 9.67 23.50
N SER A 14 -23.85 8.34 23.35
CA SER A 14 -22.89 7.52 22.59
C SER A 14 -23.24 7.39 21.10
N GLN A 15 -24.50 7.61 20.72
CA GLN A 15 -24.94 7.62 19.32
C GLN A 15 -24.75 9.00 18.65
N SER A 16 -24.73 10.08 19.44
CA SER A 16 -24.53 11.46 18.97
C SER A 16 -23.05 11.89 18.82
N MET A 17 -22.08 11.00 19.06
CA MET A 17 -20.65 11.25 18.78
C MET A 17 -20.17 10.69 17.43
N PHE A 18 -21.06 10.11 16.62
CA PHE A 18 -20.74 9.61 15.26
C PHE A 18 -21.63 10.20 14.17
N GLU A 19 -22.40 11.25 14.49
CA GLU A 19 -23.09 12.03 13.47
C GLU A 19 -22.28 13.30 13.18
N ASP A 20 -21.85 13.39 11.93
CA ASP A 20 -21.43 14.60 11.23
C ASP A 20 -20.00 15.13 11.45
N TYR A 21 -18.99 14.31 11.10
CA TYR A 21 -17.94 14.85 10.24
C TYR A 21 -18.45 14.82 8.79
N ASP A 22 -19.43 15.68 8.51
CA ASP A 22 -20.06 15.84 7.21
C ASP A 22 -19.09 16.61 6.30
N MET A 23 -18.05 15.92 5.82
CA MET A 23 -17.20 16.44 4.77
C MET A 23 -18.05 16.56 3.50
N PRO A 24 -18.16 17.76 2.89
CA PRO A 24 -19.12 18.01 1.81
C PRO A 24 -18.67 17.30 0.52
N GLY A 25 -19.05 16.05 0.35
CA GLY A 25 -18.65 15.26 -0.81
C GLY A 25 -19.28 13.88 -0.90
N LYS A 26 -19.32 13.32 -2.12
CA LYS A 26 -19.79 11.94 -2.35
C LYS A 26 -18.67 10.97 -1.99
N HIS A 27 -18.97 9.95 -1.18
CA HIS A 27 -18.03 8.86 -0.92
C HIS A 27 -17.60 8.17 -2.22
N THR A 28 -16.30 7.93 -2.36
CA THR A 28 -15.73 7.15 -3.46
C THR A 28 -15.22 5.80 -2.95
N VAL A 29 -14.85 4.92 -3.88
CA VAL A 29 -14.10 3.68 -3.58
C VAL A 29 -12.59 3.88 -3.69
N LEU A 30 -12.14 5.11 -3.94
CA LEU A 30 -10.74 5.45 -4.14
C LEU A 30 -10.05 5.61 -2.77
N ILE A 31 -8.80 5.19 -2.71
CA ILE A 31 -7.98 5.20 -1.51
C ILE A 31 -6.87 6.24 -1.67
N CYS A 32 -6.63 7.01 -0.61
CA CYS A 32 -5.56 7.99 -0.53
C CYS A 32 -4.20 7.26 -0.51
N PRO A 33 -3.29 7.51 -1.47
CA PRO A 33 -1.99 6.84 -1.55
C PRO A 33 -1.08 7.17 -0.36
N GLU A 34 -1.26 8.33 0.27
CA GLU A 34 -0.41 8.77 1.38
C GLU A 34 -0.80 8.17 2.75
N CYS A 35 -2.09 7.92 3.00
CA CYS A 35 -2.55 7.50 4.33
C CYS A 35 -3.45 6.26 4.33
N GLY A 36 -3.81 5.72 3.17
CA GLY A 36 -4.68 4.54 3.05
C GLY A 36 -6.16 4.80 3.41
N GLY A 37 -6.54 6.04 3.66
CA GLY A 37 -7.93 6.42 3.95
C GLY A 37 -8.79 6.54 2.69
N THR A 38 -10.11 6.36 2.81
CA THR A 38 -11.05 6.58 1.71
C THR A 38 -11.08 8.05 1.29
N LEU A 39 -11.21 8.28 -0.02
CA LEU A 39 -11.36 9.61 -0.62
C LEU A 39 -12.84 9.98 -0.81
N TRP A 40 -13.13 11.26 -0.69
CA TRP A 40 -14.40 11.89 -1.03
C TRP A 40 -14.27 12.72 -2.28
N GLU A 41 -15.28 12.67 -3.14
CA GLU A 41 -15.40 13.55 -4.30
C GLU A 41 -16.10 14.84 -3.90
N ILE A 42 -15.39 15.96 -4.00
CA ILE A 42 -15.88 17.30 -3.73
C ILE A 42 -15.99 18.04 -5.06
N ARG A 43 -17.21 18.44 -5.42
CA ARG A 43 -17.47 19.22 -6.63
C ARG A 43 -17.57 20.70 -6.29
N ARG A 44 -16.76 21.53 -6.95
CA ARG A 44 -16.88 22.99 -6.91
C ARG A 44 -16.96 23.50 -8.35
N ASP A 45 -18.11 24.03 -8.72
CA ASP A 45 -18.43 24.44 -10.10
C ASP A 45 -18.17 23.31 -11.11
N SER A 46 -17.18 23.48 -11.99
CA SER A 46 -16.76 22.49 -12.99
C SER A 46 -15.57 21.62 -12.55
N LEU A 47 -15.04 21.81 -11.35
CA LEU A 47 -13.85 21.11 -10.85
C LEU A 47 -14.24 19.99 -9.89
N ILE A 48 -13.61 18.84 -10.07
CA ILE A 48 -13.72 17.67 -9.19
C ILE A 48 -12.41 17.55 -8.41
N ASN A 49 -12.50 17.59 -7.09
CA ASN A 49 -11.37 17.31 -6.20
C ASN A 49 -11.66 16.05 -5.39
N LEU A 50 -10.65 15.21 -5.21
CA LEU A 50 -10.67 14.09 -4.28
C LEU A 50 -10.00 14.53 -2.99
N GLN A 51 -10.69 14.44 -1.85
CA GLN A 51 -10.12 14.82 -0.56
C GLN A 51 -10.13 13.64 0.42
N CYS A 52 -9.13 13.52 1.29
CA CYS A 52 -9.08 12.57 2.39
C CYS A 52 -9.44 13.24 3.74
N HIS A 53 -9.73 12.45 4.77
CA HIS A 53 -10.20 12.92 6.08
C HIS A 53 -9.11 13.67 6.85
N VAL A 54 -7.85 13.35 6.54
CA VAL A 54 -6.68 14.02 7.11
C VAL A 54 -6.24 15.25 6.30
N GLY A 55 -6.91 15.55 5.17
CA GLY A 55 -6.73 16.79 4.43
C GLY A 55 -5.99 16.70 3.08
N HIS A 56 -5.44 15.55 2.68
CA HIS A 56 -4.85 15.38 1.35
C HIS A 56 -5.89 15.63 0.26
N ALA A 57 -5.53 16.36 -0.78
CA ALA A 57 -6.44 16.75 -1.84
C ALA A 57 -5.79 16.58 -3.22
N TYR A 58 -6.56 16.07 -4.18
CA TYR A 58 -6.09 15.74 -5.52
C TYR A 58 -7.09 16.21 -6.56
N SER A 59 -6.59 16.61 -7.73
CA SER A 59 -7.39 16.56 -8.96
C SER A 59 -7.52 15.12 -9.44
N LEU A 60 -8.40 14.83 -10.40
CA LEU A 60 -8.45 13.49 -10.99
C LEU A 60 -7.15 13.14 -11.73
N GLU A 61 -6.56 14.13 -12.41
CA GLU A 61 -5.32 13.99 -13.16
C GLU A 61 -4.13 13.70 -12.23
N SER A 62 -3.94 14.54 -11.20
CA SER A 62 -2.86 14.32 -10.23
C SER A 62 -3.02 13.00 -9.46
N PHE A 63 -4.25 12.58 -9.18
CA PHE A 63 -4.50 11.29 -8.54
C PHE A 63 -4.14 10.10 -9.44
N LEU A 64 -4.34 10.22 -10.76
CA LEU A 64 -3.90 9.19 -11.72
C LEU A 64 -2.37 9.14 -11.82
N GLU A 65 -1.70 10.29 -11.79
CA GLU A 65 -0.24 10.37 -11.74
C GLU A 65 0.30 9.69 -10.47
N ASP A 66 -0.26 10.00 -9.30
CA ASP A 66 0.15 9.38 -8.04
C ASP A 66 -0.07 7.86 -8.02
N GLN A 67 -1.17 7.37 -8.60
CA GLN A 67 -1.39 5.94 -8.75
C GLN A 67 -0.34 5.28 -9.65
N ALA A 68 0.05 5.93 -10.74
CA ALA A 68 1.08 5.40 -11.63
C ALA A 68 2.43 5.28 -10.90
N GLU A 69 2.81 6.32 -10.15
CA GLU A 69 4.01 6.29 -9.32
C GLU A 69 3.93 5.24 -8.20
N GLU A 70 2.77 5.07 -7.57
CA GLU A 70 2.58 4.08 -6.52
C GLU A 70 2.72 2.64 -7.07
N VAL A 71 2.12 2.37 -8.23
CA VAL A 71 2.31 1.09 -8.93
C VAL A 71 3.79 0.86 -9.19
N GLU A 72 4.50 1.86 -9.72
CA GLU A 72 5.92 1.76 -10.00
C GLU A 72 6.76 1.44 -8.75
N ARG A 73 6.59 2.22 -7.67
CA ARG A 73 7.29 2.00 -6.39
C ARG A 73 7.03 0.58 -5.87
N ASN A 74 5.79 0.11 -5.94
CA ASN A 74 5.42 -1.24 -5.49
C ASN A 74 6.05 -2.35 -6.34
N LEU A 75 6.15 -2.17 -7.65
CA LEU A 75 6.83 -3.13 -8.54
C LEU A 75 8.33 -3.18 -8.22
N TRP A 76 9.00 -2.04 -8.04
CA TRP A 76 10.40 -2.01 -7.63
C TRP A 76 10.64 -2.67 -6.27
N LYS A 77 9.79 -2.37 -5.28
CA LYS A 77 9.83 -3.00 -3.95
C LYS A 77 9.66 -4.52 -4.01
N THR A 78 8.73 -4.98 -4.86
CA THR A 78 8.50 -6.41 -5.08
C THR A 78 9.71 -7.07 -5.75
N LEU A 79 10.34 -6.42 -6.74
CA LEU A 79 11.56 -6.90 -7.38
C LEU A 79 12.70 -7.06 -6.37
N ARG A 80 12.91 -6.04 -5.54
CA ARG A 80 13.90 -6.08 -4.46
C ARG A 80 13.63 -7.25 -3.52
N THR A 81 12.39 -7.38 -3.05
CA THR A 81 11.97 -8.46 -2.13
C THR A 81 12.21 -9.84 -2.72
N LEU A 82 11.97 -10.05 -4.01
CA LEU A 82 12.25 -11.32 -4.69
C LEU A 82 13.75 -11.65 -4.72
N LYS A 83 14.60 -10.64 -4.99
CA LYS A 83 16.06 -10.82 -4.96
C LYS A 83 16.58 -11.13 -3.56
N ASP A 84 16.05 -10.43 -2.55
CA ASP A 84 16.42 -10.66 -1.15
C ASP A 84 16.03 -12.07 -0.68
N ARG A 85 14.84 -12.53 -1.07
CA ARG A 85 14.41 -13.91 -0.81
C ARG A 85 15.35 -14.94 -1.45
N ALA A 86 15.77 -14.73 -2.69
CA ALA A 86 16.72 -15.62 -3.35
C ALA A 86 18.06 -15.68 -2.59
N GLU A 87 18.53 -14.54 -2.07
CA GLU A 87 19.77 -14.49 -1.30
C GLU A 87 19.65 -15.21 0.06
N ILE A 88 18.55 -14.99 0.79
CA ILE A 88 18.28 -15.70 2.04
C ILE A 88 18.21 -17.22 1.80
N PHE A 89 17.53 -17.66 0.73
CA PHE A 89 17.44 -19.08 0.40
C PHE A 89 18.82 -19.69 0.06
N ARG A 90 19.73 -18.95 -0.60
CA ARG A 90 21.11 -19.43 -0.83
C ARG A 90 21.85 -19.67 0.47
N GLN A 91 21.74 -18.75 1.42
CA GLN A 91 22.39 -18.89 2.73
C GLN A 91 21.86 -20.12 3.48
N LEU A 92 20.54 -20.33 3.48
CA LEU A 92 19.91 -21.49 4.09
C LEU A 92 20.26 -22.80 3.37
N ALA A 93 20.32 -22.81 2.04
CA ALA A 93 20.69 -23.99 1.26
C ALA A 93 22.13 -24.42 1.56
N ALA A 94 23.05 -23.46 1.62
CA ALA A 94 24.44 -23.70 1.99
C ALA A 94 24.55 -24.28 3.42
N GLU A 95 23.78 -23.77 4.37
CA GLU A 95 23.75 -24.29 5.74
C GLU A 95 23.21 -25.72 5.81
N HIS A 96 22.08 -26.01 5.15
CA HIS A 96 21.53 -27.37 5.10
C HIS A 96 22.48 -28.36 4.42
N ALA A 97 23.20 -27.94 3.38
CA ALA A 97 24.22 -28.75 2.73
C ALA A 97 25.38 -29.07 3.68
N ARG A 98 25.87 -28.07 4.45
CA ARG A 98 26.91 -28.28 5.49
C ARG A 98 26.47 -29.26 6.57
N GLN A 99 25.19 -29.27 6.93
CA GLN A 99 24.60 -30.19 7.91
C GLN A 99 24.28 -31.58 7.32
N GLY A 100 24.56 -31.82 6.04
CA GLY A 100 24.28 -33.09 5.36
C GLY A 100 22.81 -33.29 4.94
N ASN A 101 21.95 -32.28 5.11
CA ASN A 101 20.56 -32.32 4.68
C ASN A 101 20.43 -31.87 3.21
N LEU A 102 20.86 -32.74 2.29
CA LEU A 102 20.87 -32.46 0.86
C LEU A 102 19.47 -32.29 0.26
N VAL A 103 18.46 -32.97 0.82
CA VAL A 103 17.06 -32.86 0.35
C VAL A 103 16.53 -31.45 0.63
N ALA A 104 16.73 -30.92 1.84
CA ALA A 104 16.32 -29.56 2.17
C ALA A 104 17.08 -28.51 1.35
N ALA A 105 18.39 -28.70 1.14
CA ALA A 105 19.18 -27.83 0.28
C ALA A 105 18.63 -27.79 -1.15
N GLN A 106 18.32 -28.96 -1.73
CA GLN A 106 17.76 -29.03 -3.09
C GLN A 106 16.37 -28.39 -3.20
N GLN A 107 15.52 -28.51 -2.19
CA GLN A 107 14.23 -27.81 -2.17
C GLN A 107 14.40 -26.29 -2.16
N LEU A 108 15.40 -25.77 -1.45
CA LEU A 108 15.70 -24.34 -1.44
C LEU A 108 16.27 -23.85 -2.77
N GLU A 109 17.05 -24.66 -3.49
CA GLU A 109 17.48 -24.34 -4.87
C GLU A 109 16.30 -24.10 -5.82
N VAL A 110 15.24 -24.91 -5.72
CA VAL A 110 14.00 -24.67 -6.46
C VAL A 110 13.35 -23.33 -6.09
N GLN A 111 13.39 -22.94 -4.81
CA GLN A 111 12.86 -21.64 -4.36
C GLN A 111 13.71 -20.46 -4.86
N ILE A 112 15.04 -20.61 -4.92
CA ILE A 112 15.96 -19.62 -5.49
C ILE A 112 15.61 -19.40 -6.96
N GLU A 113 15.49 -20.48 -7.74
CA GLU A 113 15.15 -20.39 -9.16
C GLU A 113 13.80 -19.70 -9.37
N ASN A 114 12.76 -20.11 -8.63
CA ASN A 114 11.45 -19.49 -8.71
C ASN A 114 11.47 -17.99 -8.39
N ALA A 115 12.21 -17.57 -7.36
CA ALA A 115 12.32 -16.17 -6.98
C ALA A 115 13.03 -15.35 -8.07
N LEU A 116 14.10 -15.88 -8.66
CA LEU A 116 14.83 -15.22 -9.74
C LEU A 116 14.02 -15.16 -11.05
N GLN A 117 13.28 -16.22 -11.38
CA GLN A 117 12.39 -16.24 -12.55
C GLN A 117 11.30 -15.17 -12.43
N ARG A 118 10.65 -15.06 -11.26
CA ARG A 118 9.65 -14.01 -10.99
C ARG A 118 10.27 -12.62 -11.05
N ALA A 119 11.47 -12.44 -10.51
CA ALA A 119 12.21 -11.17 -10.59
C ALA A 119 12.50 -10.78 -12.06
N LYS A 120 12.86 -11.75 -12.91
CA LYS A 120 13.10 -11.52 -14.33
C LYS A 120 11.84 -11.06 -15.06
N LEU A 121 10.69 -11.70 -14.81
CA LEU A 121 9.40 -11.27 -15.38
C LEU A 121 9.05 -9.84 -14.96
N LEU A 122 9.31 -9.51 -13.69
CA LEU A 122 9.05 -8.17 -13.17
C LEU A 122 9.96 -7.10 -13.81
N CYS A 123 11.23 -7.41 -14.05
CA CYS A 123 12.11 -6.54 -14.83
C CYS A 123 11.58 -6.28 -16.24
N GLN A 124 10.99 -7.28 -16.90
CA GLN A 124 10.41 -7.11 -18.24
C GLN A 124 9.21 -6.16 -18.21
N VAL A 125 8.35 -6.28 -17.20
CA VAL A 125 7.24 -5.34 -16.99
C VAL A 125 7.77 -3.92 -16.76
N LEU A 126 8.82 -3.79 -15.94
CA LEU A 126 9.41 -2.49 -15.64
C LEU A 126 10.07 -1.82 -16.86
N GLN A 127 10.62 -2.60 -17.80
CA GLN A 127 11.24 -2.09 -19.03
C GLN A 127 10.24 -1.63 -20.10
N ILE A 128 8.98 -2.07 -20.02
CA ILE A 128 7.93 -1.71 -20.99
C ILE A 128 7.33 -0.33 -20.67
N GLY A 129 7.43 0.16 -19.43
CA GLY A 129 7.10 1.53 -19.08
C GLY A 129 8.35 2.41 -19.00
N GLU A 130 8.22 3.72 -19.27
CA GLU A 130 9.25 4.72 -18.98
C GLU A 130 9.35 4.95 -17.45
N LEU A 131 9.71 3.88 -16.74
CA LEU A 131 9.69 3.82 -15.28
C LEU A 131 11.07 4.26 -14.74
N LYS A 132 11.07 5.30 -13.90
CA LYS A 132 12.27 5.82 -13.24
C LYS A 132 12.66 4.91 -12.05
N PRO A 133 13.88 4.38 -12.02
CA PRO A 133 14.30 3.53 -10.92
C PRO A 133 14.23 4.27 -9.59
N ASP A 134 13.57 3.66 -8.59
CA ASP A 134 13.50 4.19 -7.24
C ASP A 134 14.91 4.27 -6.62
N PRO A 135 15.42 5.47 -6.30
CA PRO A 135 16.77 5.66 -5.79
C PRO A 135 16.99 5.02 -4.42
N GLU A 136 15.96 4.88 -3.58
CA GLU A 136 16.08 4.22 -2.27
C GLU A 136 16.29 2.71 -2.39
N LEU A 137 15.86 2.11 -3.51
CA LEU A 137 15.99 0.68 -3.76
C LEU A 137 17.28 0.30 -4.50
N LEU A 138 18.04 1.28 -5.00
CA LEU A 138 19.33 1.08 -5.66
C LEU A 138 20.51 1.00 -4.68
N PHE A 139 20.40 1.63 -3.50
CA PHE A 139 21.47 1.68 -2.50
C PHE A 139 20.93 1.38 -1.09
N PRO A 140 20.70 0.10 -0.73
CA PRO A 140 20.40 -0.24 0.66
C PRO A 140 21.64 0.05 1.54
N SER A 141 21.41 0.67 2.69
CA SER A 141 22.44 0.97 3.71
C SER A 141 23.06 -0.28 4.32
#